data_AF-A0A9P7JP29-F1
#
_entry.id   AF-A0A9P7JP29-F1
#
_cell.length_a   1.000
_cell.length_b   1.000
_cell.length_c   1.000
_cell.angle_alpha   90.00
_cell.angle_beta   90.00
_cell.angle_gamma   90.00
#
_symmetry.space_group_name_H-M   'P 1'
#
loop_
_entity.id
_entity.type
_entity.pdbx_description
1 polymer ?
#
loop_
_entity_poly.entity_id
_entity_poly.type
_entity_poly.pdbx_seq_one_letter_code
_entity_poly.pdbx_strand_id
1 'polypeptide(L)'
;MPRPKLYNTPEERQEAKRMHKRAYYARNKSTISAKMKDKYLARVDRDNTNPHKTSSNIMDKTSSDALKSLRKKLQGPLRKYLGGEPREVINKLLLDYLATGVSDRIRSAIGVVQDIFSELQDAEDDLSQQGKSGIGYTSACQATKDAKDMLLALEDVLSFILVNGIKLEELYMPDANRPKLYYAVQPKPSTKKKVVQTIAGFMAYLPNITILSTAPNCNIVQPKLSTKKKVVQAIAGFIKLQHATHTDIVYGFSKMAPPKWTSDEQEEWLKPYYEAFLVKQSEKCGNYRNFFADLYENWFEASPEPRPTGVTALGPMTLEELNEMKLAEDAQKVKLHNQFKNNFGATKAGRKAKAHKPLQ
;
A
#
# COMPACT_ATOMS: atom_id res chain seq x y z
N MET A 1 27.35 -8.20 71.97
CA MET A 1 28.01 -9.24 71.15
C MET A 1 27.46 -9.17 69.73
N PRO A 2 28.30 -9.18 68.68
CA PRO A 2 27.83 -9.16 67.29
C PRO A 2 27.10 -10.47 66.94
N ARG A 3 26.02 -10.39 66.16
CA ARG A 3 25.29 -11.58 65.68
C ARG A 3 26.19 -12.40 64.74
N PRO A 4 26.26 -13.73 64.88
CA PRO A 4 27.00 -14.59 63.96
C PRO A 4 26.56 -14.37 62.51
N LYS A 5 27.53 -14.31 61.59
CA LYS A 5 27.24 -14.24 60.15
C LYS A 5 26.73 -15.60 59.70
N LEU A 6 25.67 -15.60 58.89
CA LEU A 6 25.04 -16.81 58.35
C LEU A 6 25.91 -17.53 57.29
N TYR A 7 26.81 -16.79 56.64
CA TYR A 7 27.76 -17.30 55.66
C TYR A 7 29.13 -16.67 55.92
N ASN A 8 30.17 -17.50 55.96
CA ASN A 8 31.54 -17.09 56.28
C ASN A 8 32.33 -16.73 55.03
N THR A 9 31.98 -17.34 53.88
CA THR A 9 32.64 -17.09 52.60
C THR A 9 31.67 -16.54 51.54
N PRO A 10 32.16 -15.82 50.51
CA PRO A 10 31.34 -15.40 49.37
C PRO A 10 30.83 -16.59 48.55
N GLU A 11 31.54 -17.71 48.56
CA GLU A 11 31.17 -18.96 47.86
C GLU A 11 29.96 -19.63 48.51
N GLU A 12 29.96 -19.79 49.84
CA GLU A 12 28.82 -20.30 50.61
C GLU A 12 27.56 -19.47 50.37
N ARG A 13 27.71 -18.14 50.28
CA ARG A 13 26.58 -17.24 49.97
C ARG A 13 26.03 -17.47 48.56
N GLN A 14 26.89 -17.74 47.58
CA GLN A 14 26.45 -18.04 46.21
C GLN A 14 25.77 -19.41 46.15
N GLU A 15 26.31 -20.42 46.82
CA GLU A 15 25.74 -21.76 46.87
C GLU A 15 24.38 -21.77 47.56
N ALA A 16 24.25 -21.08 48.69
CA ALA A 16 22.98 -20.89 49.37
C ALA A 16 21.93 -20.20 48.47
N LYS A 17 22.34 -19.19 47.68
CA LYS A 17 21.47 -18.57 46.67
C LYS A 17 21.06 -19.54 45.56
N ARG A 18 21.97 -20.39 45.08
CA ARG A 18 21.67 -21.42 44.06
C ARG A 18 20.69 -22.46 44.62
N MET A 19 20.92 -22.95 45.82
CA MET A 19 20.06 -23.92 46.52
C MET A 19 18.67 -23.33 46.79
N HIS A 20 18.60 -22.09 47.27
CA HIS A 20 17.33 -21.39 47.45
C HIS A 20 16.56 -21.26 46.14
N LYS A 21 17.23 -20.84 45.04
CA LYS A 21 16.60 -20.78 43.71
C LYS A 21 16.11 -22.14 43.26
N ARG A 22 16.91 -23.20 43.41
CA ARG A 22 16.54 -24.58 43.03
C ARG A 22 15.31 -25.04 43.81
N ALA A 23 15.28 -24.83 45.13
CA ALA A 23 14.13 -25.16 45.97
C ALA A 23 12.88 -24.36 45.59
N TYR A 24 13.04 -23.06 45.30
CA TYR A 24 11.96 -22.20 44.83
C TYR A 24 11.35 -22.71 43.51
N TYR A 25 12.18 -22.99 42.49
CA TYR A 25 11.70 -23.50 41.20
C TYR A 25 11.10 -24.90 41.31
N ALA A 26 11.63 -25.74 42.20
CA ALA A 26 11.05 -27.06 42.46
C ALA A 26 9.63 -26.94 43.04
N ARG A 27 9.42 -26.06 44.05
CA ARG A 27 8.10 -25.84 44.66
C ARG A 27 7.11 -25.16 43.69
N ASN A 28 7.57 -24.24 42.85
CA ASN A 28 6.71 -23.44 41.98
C ASN A 28 6.64 -23.96 40.53
N LYS A 29 7.17 -25.15 40.24
CA LYS A 29 7.25 -25.68 38.86
C LYS A 29 5.88 -25.72 38.18
N SER A 30 4.85 -26.20 38.88
CA SER A 30 3.49 -26.29 38.37
C SER A 30 2.89 -24.91 38.07
N THR A 31 3.01 -23.97 39.00
CA THR A 31 2.51 -22.60 38.84
C THR A 31 3.20 -21.85 37.71
N ILE A 32 4.52 -22.01 37.58
CA ILE A 32 5.30 -21.40 36.49
C ILE A 32 4.88 -22.02 35.14
N SER A 33 4.72 -23.35 35.08
CA SER A 33 4.27 -24.04 33.87
C SER A 33 2.85 -23.63 33.47
N ALA A 34 1.93 -23.48 34.42
CA ALA A 34 0.57 -23.01 34.17
C ALA A 34 0.57 -21.59 33.60
N LYS A 35 1.29 -20.64 34.23
CA LYS A 35 1.42 -19.26 33.73
C LYS A 35 2.03 -19.20 32.33
N MET A 36 3.00 -20.07 32.02
CA MET A 36 3.58 -20.14 30.68
C MET A 36 2.58 -20.67 29.64
N LYS A 37 1.77 -21.66 30.02
CA LYS A 37 0.69 -22.20 29.17
C LYS A 37 -0.38 -21.13 28.91
N ASP A 38 -0.83 -20.41 29.93
CA ASP A 38 -1.80 -19.33 29.78
C ASP A 38 -1.27 -18.21 28.88
N LYS A 39 0.00 -17.85 29.05
CA LYS A 39 0.66 -16.85 28.20
C LYS A 39 0.81 -17.31 26.75
N TYR A 40 1.00 -18.61 26.52
CA TYR A 40 1.03 -19.18 25.18
C TYR A 40 -0.36 -19.13 24.54
N LEU A 41 -1.40 -19.57 25.25
CA LEU A 41 -2.78 -19.51 24.76
C LEU A 41 -3.21 -18.07 24.44
N ALA A 42 -2.91 -17.13 25.34
CA ALA A 42 -3.19 -15.71 25.11
C ALA A 42 -2.45 -15.12 23.89
N ARG A 43 -1.29 -15.69 23.49
CA ARG A 43 -0.61 -15.29 22.25
C ARG A 43 -1.29 -15.89 21.01
N VAL A 44 -1.65 -17.17 21.07
CA VAL A 44 -2.36 -17.84 19.97
C VAL A 44 -3.69 -17.14 19.68
N ASP A 45 -4.46 -16.79 20.72
CA ASP A 45 -5.72 -16.06 20.56
C ASP A 45 -5.51 -14.66 19.98
N ARG A 46 -4.41 -13.99 20.35
CA ARG A 46 -4.06 -12.66 19.84
C ARG A 46 -3.59 -12.69 18.39
N ASP A 47 -2.88 -13.72 17.98
CA ASP A 47 -2.44 -13.91 16.60
C ASP A 47 -3.62 -14.29 15.69
N ASN A 48 -4.60 -15.07 16.19
CA ASN A 48 -5.82 -15.40 15.46
C ASN A 48 -6.79 -14.21 15.31
N THR A 49 -6.83 -13.30 16.28
CA THR A 49 -7.71 -12.12 16.24
C THR A 49 -7.08 -10.92 15.51
N ASN A 50 -5.84 -11.02 15.06
CA ASN A 50 -5.14 -9.93 14.36
C ASN A 50 -4.22 -10.48 13.25
N PRO A 51 -4.78 -10.88 12.09
CA PRO A 51 -4.03 -11.53 11.00
C PRO A 51 -2.97 -10.65 10.31
N HIS A 52 -2.64 -9.47 10.85
CA HIS A 52 -1.74 -8.51 10.22
C HIS A 52 -0.42 -8.26 10.93
N LYS A 53 -0.10 -8.91 12.06
CA LYS A 53 1.16 -8.62 12.77
C LYS A 53 1.81 -9.82 13.45
N THR A 54 2.47 -10.68 12.67
CA THR A 54 3.58 -11.45 13.23
C THR A 54 4.71 -11.74 12.24
N SER A 55 5.90 -11.29 12.64
CA SER A 55 7.20 -11.95 12.42
C SER A 55 7.77 -12.04 11.00
N SER A 56 8.30 -10.92 10.49
CA SER A 56 9.35 -10.93 9.45
C SER A 56 10.59 -10.22 9.95
N ASN A 57 11.49 -10.97 10.59
CA ASN A 57 12.88 -10.60 10.87
C ASN A 57 13.54 -11.93 11.25
N ILE A 58 14.23 -12.65 10.37
CA ILE A 58 15.69 -12.45 10.23
C ILE A 58 16.30 -13.17 8.99
N MET A 59 15.56 -13.93 8.18
CA MET A 59 16.14 -14.58 6.98
C MET A 59 15.22 -14.46 5.77
N ASP A 60 15.38 -13.39 4.96
CA ASP A 60 15.12 -13.44 3.49
C ASP A 60 15.27 -12.07 2.78
N LYS A 61 16.38 -11.36 2.97
CA LYS A 61 16.58 -10.08 2.24
C LYS A 61 16.77 -10.29 0.73
N THR A 62 17.36 -11.41 0.31
CA THR A 62 17.58 -11.75 -1.11
C THR A 62 16.28 -12.21 -1.80
N SER A 63 15.43 -12.98 -1.10
CA SER A 63 14.11 -13.38 -1.59
C SER A 63 13.13 -12.18 -1.65
N SER A 64 13.19 -11.28 -0.65
CA SER A 64 12.33 -10.08 -0.60
C SER A 64 12.54 -9.12 -1.77
N ASP A 65 13.78 -8.93 -2.24
CA ASP A 65 14.07 -8.02 -3.35
C ASP A 65 13.69 -8.63 -4.72
N ALA A 66 13.87 -9.95 -4.88
CA ALA A 66 13.36 -10.68 -6.05
C ALA A 66 11.82 -10.66 -6.11
N LEU A 67 11.15 -10.83 -4.97
CA LEU A 67 9.68 -10.79 -4.86
C LEU A 67 9.11 -9.38 -4.98
N LYS A 68 9.78 -8.35 -4.44
CA LYS A 68 9.42 -6.94 -4.72
C LYS A 68 9.60 -6.62 -6.19
N SER A 69 10.67 -7.12 -6.82
CA SER A 69 10.87 -7.00 -8.26
C SER A 69 9.75 -7.71 -9.03
N LEU A 70 9.37 -8.93 -8.66
CA LEU A 70 8.29 -9.69 -9.31
C LEU A 70 6.93 -8.99 -9.13
N ARG A 71 6.57 -8.60 -7.90
CA ARG A 71 5.34 -7.86 -7.60
C ARG A 71 5.28 -6.53 -8.36
N LYS A 72 6.39 -5.78 -8.42
CA LYS A 72 6.48 -4.53 -9.19
C LYS A 72 6.46 -4.79 -10.71
N LYS A 73 6.97 -5.94 -11.15
CA LYS A 73 6.89 -6.45 -12.52
C LYS A 73 5.54 -7.07 -12.87
N LEU A 74 4.64 -7.34 -11.92
CA LEU A 74 3.30 -7.89 -12.17
C LEU A 74 2.22 -6.84 -11.95
N GLN A 75 2.22 -6.13 -10.81
CA GLN A 75 1.33 -4.99 -10.56
C GLN A 75 1.62 -3.82 -11.50
N GLY A 76 2.88 -3.63 -11.89
CA GLY A 76 3.28 -2.61 -12.86
C GLY A 76 2.58 -2.82 -14.19
N PRO A 77 2.75 -3.98 -14.85
CA PRO A 77 2.01 -4.34 -16.05
C PRO A 77 0.51 -4.40 -15.84
N LEU A 78 -0.03 -5.00 -14.77
CA LEU A 78 -1.48 -5.02 -14.57
C LEU A 78 -2.04 -3.59 -14.52
N ARG A 79 -1.54 -2.73 -13.62
CA ARG A 79 -1.98 -1.33 -13.55
C ARG A 79 -1.62 -0.50 -14.78
N LYS A 80 -0.57 -0.87 -15.53
CA LYS A 80 -0.14 -0.14 -16.74
C LYS A 80 -0.93 -0.57 -17.98
N TYR A 81 -1.28 -1.84 -18.11
CA TYR A 81 -2.16 -2.40 -19.15
C TYR A 81 -3.59 -1.95 -18.92
N LEU A 82 -4.03 -1.98 -17.65
CA LEU A 82 -5.37 -1.60 -17.24
C LEU A 82 -5.50 -0.07 -17.12
N GLY A 83 -4.42 0.65 -16.82
CA GLY A 83 -4.42 2.11 -16.74
C GLY A 83 -5.06 2.69 -15.47
N GLY A 84 -5.24 1.88 -14.41
CA GLY A 84 -5.90 2.32 -13.18
C GLY A 84 -6.19 1.19 -12.19
N GLU A 85 -7.05 1.47 -11.22
CA GLU A 85 -7.65 0.44 -10.36
C GLU A 85 -8.57 -0.47 -11.19
N PRO A 86 -8.71 -1.78 -10.88
CA PRO A 86 -9.56 -2.71 -11.65
C PRO A 86 -10.98 -2.19 -11.87
N ARG A 87 -11.55 -1.55 -10.85
CA ARG A 87 -12.88 -0.93 -10.91
C ARG A 87 -12.96 0.22 -11.90
N GLU A 88 -11.92 1.04 -12.01
CA GLU A 88 -11.87 2.14 -12.97
C GLU A 88 -11.83 1.62 -14.41
N VAL A 89 -11.13 0.50 -14.63
CA VAL A 89 -11.07 -0.13 -15.94
C VAL A 89 -12.40 -0.70 -16.37
N ILE A 90 -13.06 -1.44 -15.47
CA ILE A 90 -14.41 -1.97 -15.74
C ILE A 90 -15.37 -0.83 -16.06
N ASN A 91 -15.35 0.25 -15.27
CA ASN A 91 -16.17 1.43 -15.53
C ASN A 91 -15.85 2.07 -16.90
N LYS A 92 -14.57 2.17 -17.26
CA LYS A 92 -14.16 2.73 -18.56
C LYS A 92 -14.63 1.85 -19.72
N LEU A 93 -14.48 0.53 -19.61
CA LEU A 93 -14.95 -0.42 -20.62
C LEU A 93 -16.48 -0.39 -20.77
N LEU A 94 -17.21 -0.26 -19.66
CA LEU A 94 -18.66 -0.07 -19.67
C LEU A 94 -19.06 1.24 -20.35
N LEU A 95 -18.38 2.35 -20.04
CA LEU A 95 -18.65 3.64 -20.70
C LEU A 95 -18.33 3.59 -22.20
N ASP A 96 -17.23 2.95 -22.60
CA ASP A 96 -16.88 2.73 -24.01
C ASP A 96 -17.93 1.88 -24.72
N TYR A 97 -18.43 0.81 -24.06
CA TYR A 97 -19.52 -0.01 -24.58
C TYR A 97 -20.81 0.80 -24.73
N LEU A 98 -21.19 1.59 -23.73
CA LEU A 98 -22.37 2.45 -23.81
C LEU A 98 -22.24 3.51 -24.92
N ALA A 99 -21.04 4.01 -25.19
CA ALA A 99 -20.83 4.99 -26.25
C ALA A 99 -20.88 4.37 -27.66
N THR A 100 -20.42 3.12 -27.82
CA THR A 100 -20.21 2.51 -29.14
C THR A 100 -21.16 1.36 -29.48
N GLY A 101 -21.77 0.73 -28.48
CA GLY A 101 -22.53 -0.52 -28.61
C GLY A 101 -21.67 -1.75 -28.92
N VAL A 102 -20.33 -1.63 -28.96
CA VAL A 102 -19.43 -2.71 -29.39
C VAL A 102 -18.79 -3.40 -28.19
N SER A 103 -19.02 -4.71 -28.03
CA SER A 103 -18.51 -5.51 -26.92
C SER A 103 -17.08 -6.05 -27.11
N ASP A 104 -16.48 -5.84 -28.28
CA ASP A 104 -15.16 -6.40 -28.61
C ASP A 104 -14.04 -5.89 -27.72
N ARG A 105 -14.13 -4.66 -27.21
CA ARG A 105 -13.16 -4.14 -26.22
C ARG A 105 -13.21 -4.92 -24.91
N ILE A 106 -14.40 -5.32 -24.47
CA ILE A 106 -14.57 -6.11 -23.25
C ILE A 106 -14.03 -7.52 -23.48
N ARG A 107 -14.33 -8.14 -24.63
CA ARG A 107 -13.76 -9.46 -25.01
C ARG A 107 -12.23 -9.43 -25.08
N SER A 108 -11.67 -8.38 -25.68
CA SER A 108 -10.22 -8.20 -25.74
C SER A 108 -9.60 -8.04 -24.35
N ALA A 109 -10.26 -7.30 -23.45
CA ALA A 109 -9.83 -7.17 -22.06
C ALA A 109 -9.88 -8.51 -21.31
N ILE A 110 -10.94 -9.31 -21.50
CA ILE A 110 -11.04 -10.68 -20.97
C ILE A 110 -9.84 -11.51 -21.42
N GLY A 111 -9.52 -11.52 -22.72
CA GLY A 111 -8.38 -12.28 -23.25
C GLY A 111 -7.05 -11.89 -22.59
N VAL A 112 -6.79 -10.57 -22.44
CA VAL A 112 -5.58 -10.09 -21.77
C VAL A 112 -5.53 -10.49 -20.29
N VAL A 113 -6.64 -10.37 -19.56
CA VAL A 113 -6.69 -10.76 -18.14
C VAL A 113 -6.55 -12.28 -17.98
N GLN A 114 -7.12 -13.06 -18.90
CA GLN A 114 -7.01 -14.51 -18.93
C GLN A 114 -5.56 -14.96 -19.15
N ASP A 115 -4.85 -14.37 -20.10
CA ASP A 115 -3.41 -14.64 -20.32
C ASP A 115 -2.60 -14.37 -19.05
N ILE A 116 -2.86 -13.24 -18.38
CA ILE A 116 -2.17 -12.90 -17.13
C ILE A 116 -2.53 -13.86 -16.00
N PHE A 117 -3.80 -14.25 -15.89
CA PHE A 117 -4.27 -15.21 -14.90
C PHE A 117 -3.55 -16.55 -15.06
N SER A 118 -3.41 -17.06 -16.30
CA SER A 118 -2.66 -18.29 -16.58
C SER A 118 -1.19 -18.18 -16.18
N GLU A 119 -0.51 -17.07 -16.50
CA GLU A 119 0.89 -16.87 -16.08
C GLU A 119 1.06 -16.79 -14.55
N LEU A 120 0.10 -16.18 -13.84
CA LEU A 120 0.11 -16.11 -12.38
C LEU A 120 -0.16 -17.48 -11.74
N GLN A 121 -1.07 -18.25 -12.32
CA GLN A 121 -1.39 -19.60 -11.86
C GLN A 121 -0.19 -20.54 -12.03
N ASP A 122 0.48 -20.51 -13.19
CA ASP A 122 1.71 -21.28 -13.41
C ASP A 122 2.79 -20.94 -12.36
N ALA A 123 2.95 -19.65 -12.03
CA ALA A 123 3.90 -19.20 -11.02
C ALA A 123 3.52 -19.62 -9.59
N GLU A 124 2.22 -19.66 -9.27
CA GLU A 124 1.70 -20.17 -8.01
C GLU A 124 1.95 -21.68 -7.87
N ASP A 125 1.68 -22.45 -8.93
CA ASP A 125 1.91 -23.89 -8.99
C ASP A 125 3.39 -24.24 -8.84
N ASP A 126 4.28 -23.51 -9.53
CA ASP A 126 5.73 -23.65 -9.39
C ASP A 126 6.22 -23.42 -7.95
N LEU A 127 5.66 -22.41 -7.26
CA LEU A 127 6.00 -22.12 -5.86
C LEU A 127 5.46 -23.20 -4.92
N SER A 128 4.27 -23.72 -5.19
CA SER A 128 3.64 -24.81 -4.46
C SER A 128 4.47 -26.10 -4.56
N GLN A 129 4.88 -26.48 -5.78
CA GLN A 129 5.70 -27.67 -6.04
C GLN A 129 7.09 -27.59 -5.37
N GLN A 130 7.63 -26.39 -5.22
CA GLN A 130 8.90 -26.18 -4.49
C GLN A 130 8.76 -26.31 -2.97
N GLY A 131 7.56 -26.61 -2.45
CA GLY A 131 7.29 -26.71 -1.01
C GLY A 131 7.44 -25.38 -0.27
N LYS A 132 7.39 -24.25 -1.00
CA LYS A 132 7.60 -22.92 -0.42
C LYS A 132 6.32 -22.43 0.23
N SER A 133 6.18 -22.65 1.53
CA SER A 133 5.19 -21.95 2.34
C SER A 133 5.82 -20.66 2.90
N GLY A 134 5.39 -19.50 2.38
CA GLY A 134 5.95 -18.22 2.81
C GLY A 134 5.29 -17.01 2.16
N ILE A 135 5.82 -15.83 2.46
CA ILE A 135 5.30 -14.53 1.98
C ILE A 135 5.24 -14.48 0.44
N GLY A 136 6.16 -15.17 -0.24
CA GLY A 136 6.16 -15.26 -1.70
C GLY A 136 4.95 -16.00 -2.25
N TYR A 137 4.66 -17.18 -1.69
CA TYR A 137 3.50 -17.99 -2.07
C TYR A 137 2.19 -17.26 -1.76
N THR A 138 2.03 -16.71 -0.55
CA THR A 138 0.81 -15.97 -0.20
C THR A 138 0.59 -14.75 -1.09
N SER A 139 1.68 -14.07 -1.51
CA SER A 139 1.58 -12.97 -2.47
C SER A 139 1.23 -13.43 -3.89
N ALA A 140 1.67 -14.61 -4.32
CA ALA A 140 1.28 -15.20 -5.59
C ALA A 140 -0.20 -15.58 -5.58
N CYS A 141 -0.66 -16.32 -4.55
CA CYS A 141 -2.08 -16.67 -4.36
C CYS A 141 -2.99 -15.43 -4.38
N GLN A 142 -2.58 -14.34 -3.71
CA GLN A 142 -3.37 -13.11 -3.71
C GLN A 142 -3.41 -12.47 -5.11
N ALA A 143 -2.31 -12.46 -5.85
CA ALA A 143 -2.30 -11.93 -7.21
C ALA A 143 -3.15 -12.77 -8.17
N THR A 144 -3.06 -14.09 -8.09
CA THR A 144 -3.90 -15.04 -8.84
C THR A 144 -5.38 -14.81 -8.53
N LYS A 145 -5.71 -14.64 -7.24
CA LYS A 145 -7.07 -14.32 -6.80
C LYS A 145 -7.54 -12.98 -7.37
N ASP A 146 -6.75 -11.92 -7.27
CA ASP A 146 -7.11 -10.59 -7.79
C ASP A 146 -7.36 -10.63 -9.31
N ALA A 147 -6.54 -11.36 -10.06
CA ALA A 147 -6.72 -11.54 -11.50
C ALA A 147 -7.99 -12.35 -11.83
N LYS A 148 -8.27 -13.41 -11.05
CA LYS A 148 -9.49 -14.21 -11.18
C LYS A 148 -10.75 -13.40 -10.90
N ASP A 149 -10.75 -12.63 -9.81
CA ASP A 149 -11.89 -11.78 -9.43
C ASP A 149 -12.17 -10.73 -10.52
N MET A 150 -11.12 -10.18 -11.14
CA MET A 150 -11.26 -9.27 -12.28
C MET A 150 -11.80 -9.94 -13.54
N LEU A 151 -11.32 -11.15 -13.85
CA LEU A 151 -11.79 -11.94 -15.00
C LEU A 151 -13.29 -12.22 -14.87
N LEU A 152 -13.72 -12.71 -13.70
CA LEU A 152 -15.13 -12.97 -13.39
C LEU A 152 -15.98 -11.70 -13.54
N ALA A 153 -15.51 -10.56 -13.03
CA ALA A 153 -16.24 -9.30 -13.16
C ALA A 153 -16.40 -8.85 -14.62
N LEU A 154 -15.41 -9.08 -15.48
CA LEU A 154 -15.51 -8.78 -16.91
C LEU A 154 -16.45 -9.75 -17.64
N GLU A 155 -16.41 -11.04 -17.29
CA GLU A 155 -17.32 -12.07 -17.82
C GLU A 155 -18.77 -11.80 -17.43
N ASP A 156 -19.03 -11.38 -16.20
CA ASP A 156 -20.35 -10.96 -15.71
C ASP A 156 -20.87 -9.76 -16.50
N VAL A 157 -20.02 -8.75 -16.73
CA VAL A 157 -20.37 -7.57 -17.54
C VAL A 157 -20.69 -7.97 -18.98
N LEU A 158 -19.88 -8.82 -19.59
CA LEU A 158 -20.12 -9.30 -20.96
C LEU A 158 -21.42 -10.11 -21.04
N SER A 159 -21.65 -11.00 -20.08
CA SER A 159 -22.86 -11.81 -19.99
C SER A 159 -24.10 -10.93 -19.83
N PHE A 160 -24.03 -9.93 -18.96
CA PHE A 160 -25.10 -8.95 -18.78
C PHE A 160 -25.42 -8.21 -20.07
N ILE A 161 -24.39 -7.78 -20.82
CA ILE A 161 -24.52 -7.12 -22.12
C ILE A 161 -25.17 -8.04 -23.15
N LEU A 162 -24.75 -9.31 -23.22
CA LEU A 162 -25.25 -10.27 -24.21
C LEU A 162 -26.69 -10.71 -23.91
N VAL A 163 -27.05 -10.89 -22.65
CA VAL A 163 -28.39 -11.32 -22.23
C VAL A 163 -29.40 -10.19 -22.33
N ASN A 164 -29.08 -9.03 -21.76
CA ASN A 164 -30.03 -7.93 -21.67
C ASN A 164 -30.03 -7.04 -22.92
N GLY A 165 -29.06 -7.23 -23.83
CA GLY A 165 -28.95 -6.49 -25.08
C GLY A 165 -29.21 -5.01 -24.84
N ILE A 166 -28.37 -4.36 -24.02
CA ILE A 166 -28.66 -3.02 -23.49
C ILE A 166 -29.00 -2.09 -24.65
N LYS A 167 -30.29 -1.82 -24.83
CA LYS A 167 -30.74 -0.66 -25.60
C LYS A 167 -30.42 0.53 -24.75
N LEU A 168 -29.55 1.41 -25.25
CA LEU A 168 -29.15 2.64 -24.56
C LEU A 168 -30.35 3.46 -24.05
N GLU A 169 -31.47 3.32 -24.77
CA GLU A 169 -32.76 3.95 -24.51
C GLU A 169 -33.36 3.59 -23.14
N GLU A 170 -33.11 2.39 -22.60
CA GLU A 170 -33.63 1.98 -21.28
C GLU A 170 -32.75 2.46 -20.12
N LEU A 171 -31.46 2.72 -20.38
CA LEU A 171 -30.55 3.23 -19.34
C LEU A 171 -30.63 4.76 -19.16
N TYR A 172 -31.13 5.48 -20.17
CA TYR A 172 -31.20 6.94 -20.25
C TYR A 172 -32.64 7.50 -20.18
N MET A 173 -33.54 6.85 -19.44
CA MET A 173 -34.81 7.47 -19.03
C MET A 173 -34.56 8.45 -17.87
N PRO A 174 -34.87 9.75 -18.02
CA PRO A 174 -34.76 10.72 -16.94
C PRO A 174 -35.83 10.46 -15.87
N ASP A 175 -35.37 10.24 -14.64
CA ASP A 175 -36.08 10.37 -13.36
C ASP A 175 -37.50 9.78 -13.22
N ALA A 176 -37.59 8.62 -12.55
CA ALA A 176 -38.45 8.38 -11.37
C ALA A 176 -38.53 6.88 -10.99
N ASN A 177 -38.36 5.96 -11.95
CA ASN A 177 -38.70 4.54 -11.76
C ASN A 177 -37.56 3.56 -12.09
N ARG A 178 -36.33 3.83 -11.67
CA ARG A 178 -35.22 2.87 -11.85
C ARG A 178 -35.32 1.70 -10.85
N PRO A 179 -35.25 0.43 -11.29
CA PRO A 179 -34.95 -0.68 -10.39
C PRO A 179 -33.50 -0.54 -9.88
N LYS A 180 -33.34 -0.54 -8.56
CA LYS A 180 -32.02 -0.49 -7.90
C LYS A 180 -31.31 -1.82 -8.16
N LEU A 181 -30.33 -1.85 -9.06
CA LEU A 181 -29.32 -2.91 -9.09
C LEU A 181 -28.48 -2.82 -7.80
N TYR A 182 -28.83 -3.65 -6.82
CA TYR A 182 -28.08 -3.80 -5.58
C TYR A 182 -26.77 -4.54 -5.85
N TYR A 183 -25.65 -3.81 -5.94
CA TYR A 183 -24.38 -4.34 -5.45
C TYR A 183 -24.25 -3.90 -3.99
N ALA A 184 -24.49 -4.84 -3.08
CA ALA A 184 -24.31 -4.65 -1.66
C ALA A 184 -22.83 -4.66 -1.28
N VAL A 185 -22.13 -3.53 -1.49
CA VAL A 185 -21.04 -3.08 -0.61
C VAL A 185 -21.09 -1.54 -0.59
N GLN A 186 -21.79 -0.99 0.39
CA GLN A 186 -21.89 0.46 0.63
C GLN A 186 -20.71 0.94 1.47
N PRO A 187 -19.88 1.89 1.02
CA PRO A 187 -19.27 2.86 1.91
C PRO A 187 -20.19 4.11 2.00
N LYS A 188 -20.38 4.59 3.23
CA LYS A 188 -21.22 5.75 3.59
C LYS A 188 -20.91 7.00 2.74
N PRO A 189 -21.91 7.82 2.40
CA PRO A 189 -21.69 9.02 1.60
C PRO A 189 -21.10 10.14 2.46
N SER A 190 -20.08 10.84 1.94
CA SER A 190 -19.85 12.22 2.34
C SER A 190 -19.80 13.13 1.10
N THR A 191 -20.61 14.17 1.25
CA THR A 191 -20.92 15.33 0.44
C THR A 191 -19.74 15.99 -0.28
N LYS A 192 -19.90 16.21 -1.60
CA LYS A 192 -19.85 17.55 -2.21
C LYS A 192 -20.35 17.52 -3.67
N LYS A 193 -21.43 18.26 -3.92
CA LYS A 193 -21.95 18.65 -5.24
C LYS A 193 -21.20 19.88 -5.76
N LYS A 194 -21.16 19.98 -7.09
CA LYS A 194 -20.91 21.13 -8.00
C LYS A 194 -19.58 21.05 -8.77
N VAL A 195 -19.65 20.66 -10.04
CA VAL A 195 -19.45 21.57 -11.20
C VAL A 195 -20.38 21.09 -12.33
N VAL A 196 -21.10 22.05 -12.89
CA VAL A 196 -22.11 21.95 -13.94
C VAL A 196 -21.47 22.29 -15.30
N GLN A 197 -21.96 21.66 -16.36
CA GLN A 197 -21.88 22.05 -17.78
C GLN A 197 -20.53 22.54 -18.33
N THR A 198 -19.94 21.78 -19.25
CA THR A 198 -19.59 22.22 -20.61
C THR A 198 -19.21 20.96 -21.40
N ILE A 199 -19.35 20.99 -22.74
CA ILE A 199 -19.05 19.93 -23.73
C ILE A 199 -20.29 19.12 -24.14
N ALA A 200 -21.32 19.83 -24.60
CA ALA A 200 -22.17 19.37 -25.69
C ALA A 200 -21.77 20.20 -26.92
N GLY A 201 -20.99 19.60 -27.83
CA GLY A 201 -20.56 20.28 -29.05
C GLY A 201 -19.19 19.84 -29.53
N PHE A 202 -19.02 18.55 -29.85
CA PHE A 202 -17.93 18.09 -30.72
C PHE A 202 -18.27 16.70 -31.31
N MET A 203 -19.41 16.64 -32.02
CA MET A 203 -19.76 15.56 -32.94
C MET A 203 -19.99 16.21 -34.31
N ALA A 204 -18.93 16.32 -35.10
CA ALA A 204 -18.97 16.39 -36.56
C ALA A 204 -17.53 16.30 -37.09
N TYR A 205 -17.35 15.53 -38.16
CA TYR A 205 -16.12 15.28 -38.93
C TYR A 205 -15.22 14.13 -38.44
N LEU A 206 -15.35 12.96 -39.06
CA LEU A 206 -14.43 12.48 -40.11
C LEU A 206 -14.98 11.20 -40.79
N PRO A 207 -14.58 10.89 -42.04
CA PRO A 207 -15.27 9.93 -42.92
C PRO A 207 -14.73 8.50 -42.85
N ASN A 208 -15.55 7.60 -43.42
CA ASN A 208 -15.31 6.19 -43.74
C ASN A 208 -13.90 5.88 -44.23
N ILE A 209 -13.25 4.89 -43.59
CA ILE A 209 -12.14 4.13 -44.19
C ILE A 209 -12.47 2.65 -44.09
N THR A 210 -12.77 2.06 -45.25
CA THR A 210 -12.91 0.62 -45.48
C THR A 210 -11.53 0.06 -45.82
N ILE A 211 -11.04 -0.97 -45.10
CA ILE A 211 -9.88 -1.75 -45.55
C ILE A 211 -10.24 -3.24 -45.54
N LEU A 212 -10.07 -3.82 -46.73
CA LEU A 212 -10.28 -5.20 -47.10
C LEU A 212 -9.28 -6.15 -46.43
N SER A 213 -9.83 -7.28 -46.00
CA SER A 213 -9.17 -8.54 -45.65
C SER A 213 -8.38 -9.12 -46.83
N THR A 214 -7.18 -9.66 -46.56
CA THR A 214 -6.70 -10.94 -47.09
C THR A 214 -5.52 -11.46 -46.25
N ALA A 215 -5.64 -12.71 -45.78
CA ALA A 215 -4.53 -13.50 -45.23
C ALA A 215 -3.84 -14.28 -46.37
N PRO A 216 -2.63 -14.83 -46.16
CA PRO A 216 -2.61 -16.27 -45.90
C PRO A 216 -1.49 -16.80 -44.95
N ASN A 217 -1.85 -17.91 -44.31
CA ASN A 217 -1.04 -19.04 -43.78
C ASN A 217 0.48 -18.88 -43.60
N CYS A 218 0.94 -19.06 -42.35
CA CYS A 218 2.30 -19.53 -42.04
C CYS A 218 2.28 -20.57 -40.91
N ASN A 219 2.93 -21.69 -41.18
CA ASN A 219 3.15 -22.83 -40.27
C ASN A 219 4.01 -22.41 -39.06
N ILE A 220 3.55 -22.72 -37.86
CA ILE A 220 4.26 -22.44 -36.61
C ILE A 220 5.17 -23.62 -36.27
N VAL A 221 6.48 -23.41 -36.49
CA VAL A 221 7.57 -24.18 -35.87
C VAL A 221 7.83 -23.59 -34.48
N GLN A 222 7.80 -24.42 -33.43
CA GLN A 222 8.07 -23.96 -32.06
C GLN A 222 9.53 -23.51 -31.87
N PRO A 223 9.80 -22.32 -31.31
CA PRO A 223 11.15 -21.85 -31.06
C PRO A 223 11.68 -22.28 -29.68
N LYS A 224 12.96 -22.67 -29.66
CA LYS A 224 13.73 -23.02 -28.45
C LYS A 224 13.86 -21.85 -27.46
N LEU A 225 14.03 -22.20 -26.18
CA LEU A 225 13.98 -21.38 -24.95
C LEU A 225 14.79 -20.06 -24.92
N SER A 226 15.74 -19.81 -25.83
CA SER A 226 16.59 -18.60 -25.79
C SER A 226 15.93 -17.32 -26.36
N THR A 227 14.72 -17.44 -26.92
CA THR A 227 14.06 -16.38 -27.70
C THR A 227 13.09 -15.53 -26.87
N LYS A 228 12.65 -15.99 -25.68
CA LYS A 228 11.66 -15.28 -24.84
C LYS A 228 12.12 -13.86 -24.45
N LYS A 229 13.41 -13.66 -24.18
CA LYS A 229 13.96 -12.34 -23.82
C LYS A 229 13.97 -11.36 -25.00
N LYS A 230 14.24 -11.85 -26.21
CA LYS A 230 14.18 -11.04 -27.45
C LYS A 230 12.74 -10.70 -27.83
N VAL A 231 11.80 -11.62 -27.61
CA VAL A 231 10.37 -11.39 -27.83
C VAL A 231 9.82 -10.35 -26.85
N VAL A 232 10.13 -10.45 -25.56
CA VAL A 232 9.71 -9.44 -24.56
C VAL A 232 10.32 -8.07 -24.86
N GLN A 233 11.58 -8.02 -25.33
CA GLN A 233 12.25 -6.79 -25.70
C GLN A 233 11.68 -6.18 -27.00
N ALA A 234 11.31 -7.01 -27.97
CA ALA A 234 10.64 -6.58 -29.21
C ALA A 234 9.23 -6.06 -28.94
N ILE A 235 8.46 -6.74 -28.08
CA ILE A 235 7.12 -6.29 -27.65
C ILE A 235 7.23 -4.96 -26.88
N ALA A 236 8.19 -4.82 -25.96
CA ALA A 236 8.42 -3.56 -25.26
C ALA A 236 8.85 -2.42 -26.19
N GLY A 237 9.62 -2.72 -27.24
CA GLY A 237 10.00 -1.77 -28.29
C GLY A 237 8.81 -1.35 -29.15
N PHE A 238 7.98 -2.29 -29.56
CA PHE A 238 6.77 -2.05 -30.35
C PHE A 238 5.73 -1.22 -29.57
N ILE A 239 5.53 -1.50 -28.28
CA ILE A 239 4.64 -0.72 -27.40
C ILE A 239 5.14 0.72 -27.20
N LYS A 240 6.46 0.92 -27.09
CA LYS A 240 7.05 2.28 -27.05
C LYS A 240 6.82 3.03 -28.37
N LEU A 241 6.92 2.36 -29.51
CA LEU A 241 6.73 2.95 -30.83
C LEU A 241 5.26 3.35 -31.06
N GLN A 242 4.31 2.50 -30.67
CA GLN A 242 2.87 2.78 -30.76
C GLN A 242 2.42 3.94 -29.85
N HIS A 243 3.04 4.08 -28.67
CA HIS A 243 2.79 5.24 -27.80
C HIS A 243 3.33 6.55 -28.37
N ALA A 244 4.49 6.53 -29.06
CA ALA A 244 5.07 7.72 -29.68
C ALA A 244 4.24 8.23 -30.86
N THR A 245 3.55 7.34 -31.60
CA THR A 245 2.75 7.72 -32.78
C THR A 245 1.31 8.13 -32.46
N HIS A 246 0.81 7.85 -31.25
CA HIS A 246 -0.58 8.17 -30.85
C HIS A 246 -0.72 9.26 -29.80
N THR A 247 0.38 9.87 -29.34
CA THR A 247 0.33 10.95 -28.35
C THR A 247 1.18 12.16 -28.77
N ASP A 248 0.74 12.86 -29.81
CA ASP A 248 1.04 14.28 -30.02
C ASP A 248 0.30 15.18 -28.99
N ILE A 249 0.06 14.66 -27.78
CA ILE A 249 -0.39 15.45 -26.64
C ILE A 249 0.84 15.64 -25.76
N VAL A 250 1.50 16.78 -25.99
CA VAL A 250 2.52 17.35 -25.11
C VAL A 250 1.86 17.60 -23.75
N TYR A 251 1.84 16.59 -22.88
CA TYR A 251 1.46 16.74 -21.48
C TYR A 251 2.60 17.43 -20.73
N GLY A 252 2.63 18.75 -20.84
CA GLY A 252 3.43 19.65 -20.00
C GLY A 252 2.91 19.74 -18.55
N PHE A 253 2.53 18.63 -17.91
CA PHE A 253 2.41 18.61 -16.45
C PHE A 253 3.81 18.55 -15.87
N SER A 254 4.44 19.71 -15.76
CA SER A 254 5.54 19.92 -14.82
C SER A 254 5.11 19.32 -13.48
N LYS A 255 5.79 18.26 -13.04
CA LYS A 255 5.64 17.68 -11.71
C LYS A 255 6.11 18.72 -10.70
N MET A 256 5.26 19.69 -10.40
CA MET A 256 5.54 20.63 -9.32
C MET A 256 5.63 19.82 -8.04
N ALA A 257 6.71 20.04 -7.28
CA ALA A 257 6.80 19.48 -5.95
C ALA A 257 5.54 19.91 -5.16
N PRO A 258 4.95 19.01 -4.36
CA PRO A 258 3.82 19.39 -3.52
C PRO A 258 4.19 20.65 -2.73
N PRO A 259 3.24 21.60 -2.54
CA PRO A 259 3.50 22.82 -1.79
C PRO A 259 4.15 22.49 -0.45
N LYS A 260 5.12 23.31 -0.03
CA LYS A 260 5.68 23.21 1.32
C LYS A 260 4.51 23.32 2.31
N TRP A 261 4.45 22.37 3.24
CA TRP A 261 3.35 22.30 4.20
C TRP A 261 3.57 23.21 5.43
N THR A 262 4.82 23.62 5.66
CA THR A 262 5.24 24.57 6.70
C THR A 262 5.39 25.96 6.12
N SER A 263 5.03 26.98 6.89
CA SER A 263 5.37 28.37 6.56
C SER A 263 6.87 28.63 6.77
N ASP A 264 7.38 29.74 6.23
CA ASP A 264 8.79 30.11 6.42
C ASP A 264 9.10 30.39 7.90
N GLU A 265 8.19 31.00 8.64
CA GLU A 265 8.31 31.21 10.10
C GLU A 265 8.40 29.89 10.89
N GLN A 266 7.59 28.90 10.50
CA GLN A 266 7.65 27.56 11.08
C GLN A 266 8.96 26.84 10.73
N GLU A 267 9.49 27.05 9.53
CA GLU A 267 10.77 26.48 9.11
C GLU A 267 11.94 27.10 9.90
N GLU A 268 11.90 28.41 10.16
CA GLU A 268 12.86 29.09 11.05
C GLU A 268 12.79 28.57 12.49
N TRP A 269 11.59 28.37 13.03
CA TRP A 269 11.39 27.79 14.36
C TRP A 269 11.93 26.35 14.48
N LEU A 270 11.79 25.54 13.42
CA LEU A 270 12.28 24.15 13.40
C LEU A 270 13.81 24.03 13.28
N LYS A 271 14.49 25.09 12.84
CA LYS A 271 15.94 25.09 12.60
C LYS A 271 16.79 24.64 13.80
N PRO A 272 16.62 25.15 15.03
CA PRO A 272 17.36 24.65 16.20
C PRO A 272 17.11 23.16 16.48
N TYR A 273 15.88 22.68 16.25
CA TYR A 273 15.54 21.27 16.41
C TYR A 273 16.19 20.39 15.33
N TYR A 274 16.37 20.89 14.11
CA TYR A 274 17.12 20.18 13.06
C TYR A 274 18.57 19.95 13.47
N GLU A 275 19.22 20.96 14.05
CA GLU A 275 20.60 20.85 14.54
C GLU A 275 20.68 19.85 15.70
N ALA A 276 19.78 19.96 16.69
CA ALA A 276 19.69 19.01 17.80
C ALA A 276 19.42 17.57 17.34
N PHE A 277 18.58 17.39 16.32
CA PHE A 277 18.30 16.07 15.74
C PHE A 277 19.53 15.44 15.08
N LEU A 278 20.34 16.23 14.38
CA LEU A 278 21.59 15.76 13.76
C LEU A 278 22.60 15.32 14.83
N VAL A 279 22.72 16.06 15.93
CA VAL A 279 23.56 15.68 17.08
C VAL A 279 23.10 14.33 17.65
N LYS A 280 21.80 14.19 17.98
CA LYS A 280 21.24 12.91 18.47
C LYS A 280 21.42 11.74 17.48
N GLN A 281 21.35 12.02 16.18
CA GLN A 281 21.58 11.01 15.15
C GLN A 281 23.03 10.52 15.13
N SER A 282 24.00 11.41 15.39
CA SER A 282 25.43 11.07 15.49
C SER A 282 25.75 10.23 16.74
N GLU A 283 25.03 10.45 17.84
CA GLU A 283 25.18 9.71 19.11
C GLU A 283 24.68 8.25 19.03
N LYS A 284 24.10 7.83 17.90
CA LYS A 284 23.48 6.50 17.70
C LYS A 284 22.46 6.13 18.78
N CYS A 285 21.78 7.12 19.36
CA CYS A 285 20.68 6.85 20.27
C CYS A 285 19.59 6.06 19.53
N GLY A 286 19.35 4.81 19.97
CA GLY A 286 18.28 3.98 19.40
C GLY A 286 16.88 4.51 19.72
N ASN A 287 16.77 5.41 20.70
CA ASN A 287 15.51 5.94 21.19
C ASN A 287 15.40 7.44 20.95
N TYR A 288 14.62 7.82 19.92
CA TYR A 288 14.27 9.21 19.62
C TYR A 288 12.99 9.66 20.32
N ARG A 289 12.36 8.82 21.15
CA ARG A 289 11.03 9.08 21.71
C ARG A 289 10.99 10.36 22.55
N ASN A 290 12.00 10.58 23.38
CA ASN A 290 12.06 11.77 24.23
C ASN A 290 12.28 13.04 23.38
N PHE A 291 13.15 12.98 22.36
CA PHE A 291 13.36 14.11 21.45
C PHE A 291 12.06 14.54 20.75
N PHE A 292 11.31 13.58 20.21
CA PHE A 292 10.06 13.91 19.53
C PHE A 292 8.96 14.32 20.50
N ALA A 293 8.95 13.81 21.74
CA ALA A 293 8.00 14.27 22.76
C ALA A 293 8.23 15.76 23.07
N ASP A 294 9.47 16.15 23.35
CA ASP A 294 9.84 17.54 23.63
C ASP A 294 9.55 18.45 22.43
N LEU A 295 9.86 17.98 21.20
CA LEU A 295 9.56 18.71 19.96
C LEU A 295 8.05 18.96 19.79
N TYR A 296 7.22 17.94 20.02
CA TYR A 296 5.78 18.07 19.82
C TYR A 296 5.15 19.02 20.84
N GLU A 297 5.54 18.91 22.11
CA GLU A 297 5.03 19.80 23.16
C GLU A 297 5.31 21.27 22.82
N ASN A 298 6.57 21.59 22.49
CA ASN A 298 6.95 22.96 22.12
C ASN A 298 6.31 23.42 20.79
N TRP A 299 6.12 22.51 19.82
CA TRP A 299 5.50 22.84 18.53
C TRP A 299 4.06 23.28 18.70
N PHE A 300 3.25 22.54 19.47
CA PHE A 300 1.83 22.86 19.66
C PHE A 300 1.62 24.06 20.59
N GLU A 301 2.59 24.39 21.44
CA GLU A 301 2.59 25.64 22.20
C GLU A 301 2.86 26.85 21.30
N ALA A 302 3.84 26.76 20.40
CA ALA A 302 4.22 27.86 19.50
C ALA A 302 3.28 28.02 18.29
N SER A 303 2.70 26.92 17.81
CA SER A 303 1.80 26.87 16.64
C SER A 303 0.53 26.11 17.00
N PRO A 304 -0.37 26.71 17.81
CA PRO A 304 -1.61 26.06 18.19
C PRO A 304 -2.46 25.78 16.94
N GLU A 305 -3.03 24.57 16.88
CA GLU A 305 -3.88 24.22 15.75
C GLU A 305 -5.10 25.13 15.69
N PRO A 306 -5.43 25.70 14.51
CA PRO A 306 -6.66 26.44 14.37
C PRO A 306 -7.84 25.52 14.67
N ARG A 307 -8.82 26.02 15.44
CA ARG A 307 -10.06 25.27 15.68
C ARG A 307 -10.70 24.86 14.33
N PRO A 308 -11.35 23.69 14.26
CA PRO A 308 -12.04 23.25 13.05
C PRO A 308 -12.95 24.34 12.48
N THR A 309 -12.89 24.56 11.17
CA THR A 309 -13.63 25.62 10.51
C THR A 309 -15.13 25.41 10.69
N GLY A 310 -15.82 26.36 11.32
CA GLY A 310 -17.27 26.30 11.54
C GLY A 310 -17.71 26.16 13.00
N VAL A 311 -16.77 26.05 13.95
CA VAL A 311 -17.07 26.01 15.39
C VAL A 311 -17.01 27.42 15.97
N THR A 312 -18.08 27.87 16.62
CA THR A 312 -18.15 29.16 17.30
C THR A 312 -17.13 29.20 18.45
N ALA A 313 -16.24 30.20 18.46
CA ALA A 313 -15.14 30.29 19.44
C ALA A 313 -15.60 30.49 20.90
N LEU A 314 -16.87 30.82 21.11
CA LEU A 314 -17.46 31.17 22.41
C LEU A 314 -18.15 29.94 23.04
N GLY A 315 -17.38 29.11 23.74
CA GLY A 315 -17.93 28.00 24.53
C GLY A 315 -16.89 26.97 24.97
N PRO A 316 -17.18 26.17 26.02
CA PRO A 316 -16.39 24.99 26.34
C PRO A 316 -16.43 24.02 25.15
N MET A 317 -15.26 23.48 24.80
CA MET A 317 -15.11 22.59 23.66
C MET A 317 -15.93 21.32 23.88
N THR A 318 -16.70 20.92 22.88
CA THR A 318 -17.47 19.67 22.96
C THR A 318 -16.54 18.46 22.91
N LEU A 319 -17.01 17.30 23.40
CA LEU A 319 -16.20 16.07 23.36
C LEU A 319 -15.84 15.65 21.92
N GLU A 320 -16.72 15.92 20.96
CA GLU A 320 -16.50 15.64 19.55
C GLU A 320 -15.39 16.53 18.98
N GLU A 321 -15.43 17.84 19.27
CA GLU A 321 -14.38 18.79 18.90
C GLU A 321 -13.02 18.43 19.50
N LEU A 322 -13.00 18.01 20.77
CA LEU A 322 -11.77 17.57 21.43
C LEU A 322 -11.16 16.35 20.74
N ASN A 323 -11.99 15.41 20.29
CA ASN A 323 -11.53 14.24 19.54
C ASN A 323 -11.02 14.61 18.14
N GLU A 324 -11.69 15.53 17.44
CA GLU A 324 -11.25 16.02 16.13
C GLU A 324 -9.91 16.76 16.22
N MET A 325 -9.74 17.62 17.23
CA MET A 325 -8.46 18.29 17.49
C MET A 325 -7.35 17.29 17.79
N LYS A 326 -7.63 16.27 18.61
CA LYS A 326 -6.63 15.24 18.91
C LYS A 326 -6.22 14.45 17.66
N LEU A 327 -7.16 14.16 16.76
CA LEU A 327 -6.86 13.50 15.49
C LEU A 327 -6.02 14.39 14.55
N ALA A 328 -6.31 15.69 14.51
CA ALA A 328 -5.53 16.66 13.75
C ALA A 328 -4.10 16.79 14.30
N GLU A 329 -3.96 16.89 15.62
CA GLU A 329 -2.68 16.93 16.34
C GLU A 329 -1.84 15.67 16.01
N ASP A 330 -2.43 14.48 16.09
CA ASP A 330 -1.73 13.23 15.75
C ASP A 330 -1.31 13.18 14.27
N ALA A 331 -2.14 13.72 13.36
CA ALA A 331 -1.78 13.83 11.95
C ALA A 331 -0.61 14.81 11.72
N GLN A 332 -0.56 15.92 12.45
CA GLN A 332 0.57 16.86 12.42
C GLN A 332 1.85 16.24 12.97
N LYS A 333 1.79 15.51 14.09
CA LYS A 333 2.95 14.77 14.63
C LYS A 333 3.55 13.84 13.58
N VAL A 334 2.71 13.12 12.84
CA VAL A 334 3.16 12.25 11.73
C VAL A 334 3.83 13.05 10.61
N LYS A 335 3.28 14.22 10.23
CA LYS A 335 3.88 15.10 9.22
C LYS A 335 5.25 15.63 9.65
N LEU A 336 5.37 16.14 10.88
CA LEU A 336 6.64 16.59 11.47
C LEU A 336 7.68 15.46 11.48
N HIS A 337 7.30 14.28 11.99
CA HIS A 337 8.19 13.12 12.03
C HIS A 337 8.72 12.76 10.64
N ASN A 338 7.83 12.76 9.65
CA ASN A 338 8.19 12.46 8.27
C ASN A 338 9.05 13.57 7.65
N GLN A 339 8.83 14.85 7.99
CA GLN A 339 9.68 15.94 7.54
C GLN A 339 11.12 15.77 8.03
N PHE A 340 11.32 15.51 9.33
CA PHE A 340 12.66 15.25 9.89
C PHE A 340 13.31 14.03 9.21
N LYS A 341 12.55 12.95 9.02
CA LYS A 341 13.05 11.75 8.33
C LYS A 341 13.39 11.99 6.86
N ASN A 342 12.61 12.79 6.13
CA ASN A 342 12.88 13.04 4.72
C ASN A 342 14.06 14.00 4.55
N ASN A 343 14.13 15.05 5.37
CA ASN A 343 15.20 16.05 5.32
C ASN A 343 16.55 15.51 5.84
N PHE A 344 16.56 14.55 6.79
CA PHE A 344 17.80 14.08 7.43
C PHE A 344 17.98 12.56 7.47
N GLY A 345 17.00 11.76 7.04
CA GLY A 345 17.12 10.29 7.03
C GLY A 345 17.86 9.75 5.81
N ALA A 346 17.67 10.37 4.63
CA ALA A 346 18.23 9.92 3.35
C ALA A 346 19.20 10.92 2.69
N THR A 347 19.24 12.17 3.17
CA THR A 347 20.09 13.22 2.59
C THR A 347 21.58 12.96 2.83
N LYS A 348 22.43 13.61 2.02
CA LYS A 348 23.89 13.51 2.15
C LYS A 348 24.36 13.99 3.53
N ALA A 349 23.70 15.01 4.09
CA ALA A 349 23.96 15.51 5.45
C ALA A 349 23.68 14.46 6.52
N GLY A 350 22.51 13.82 6.52
CA GLY A 350 22.19 12.75 7.46
C GLY A 350 23.08 11.50 7.32
N ARG A 351 23.45 11.15 6.08
CA ARG A 351 24.43 10.08 5.84
C ARG A 351 25.83 10.43 6.36
N LYS A 352 26.27 11.68 6.18
CA LYS A 352 27.55 12.18 6.73
C LYS A 352 27.55 12.20 8.27
N ALA A 353 26.46 12.66 8.89
CA ALA A 353 26.32 12.67 10.34
C ALA A 353 26.41 11.26 10.94
N LYS A 354 25.82 10.26 10.29
CA LYS A 354 25.96 8.84 10.67
C LYS A 354 27.36 8.27 10.47
N ALA A 355 28.12 8.81 9.51
CA ALA A 355 29.45 8.33 9.14
C ALA A 355 30.56 8.95 10.00
N HIS A 356 30.37 10.17 10.51
CA HIS A 356 31.29 10.81 11.45
C HIS A 356 31.19 10.13 12.81
N LYS A 357 31.91 9.01 12.95
CA LYS A 357 32.33 8.50 14.24
C LYS A 357 33.33 9.51 14.81
N PRO A 358 33.13 10.12 15.99
CA PRO A 358 34.28 10.63 16.72
C PRO A 358 35.22 9.44 16.93
N LEU A 359 36.44 9.54 16.41
CA LEU A 359 37.52 8.63 16.77
C LEU A 359 37.73 8.81 18.27
N GLN A 360 37.20 7.88 19.05
CA GLN A 360 37.52 7.72 20.47
C GLN A 360 38.79 6.90 20.59
#